data_AF-A0A535YZ72-F1
#
_entry.id   AF-A0A535YZ72-F1
#
_cell.length_a   1.000
_cell.length_b   1.000
_cell.length_c   1.000
_cell.angle_alpha   90.00
_cell.angle_beta   90.00
_cell.angle_gamma   90.00
#
_symmetry.space_group_name_H-M   'P 1'
#
loop_
_entity.id
_entity.type
_entity.pdbx_description
1 polymer ?
#
loop_
_entity_poly.entity_id
_entity_poly.type
_entity_poly.pdbx_seq_one_letter_code
_entity_poly.pdbx_strand_id
1 'polypeptide(L)'
;MGFLDSLIGRTQLPKTQEDKIFAITTAAITLEAAGGLEPCRRVGAVFRRLQPGRFTQSNDELHKLLDVEGKAGAFTIEDSTDQYGFQWLVVSGEDFQMMVAALHAVAQSLIDDGYGDLLLAAAFR
;
A
#
# COMPACT_ATOMS: atom_id res chain seq x y z
N MET A 1 -7.22 13.51 -22.09
CA MET A 1 -8.62 13.36 -22.54
C MET A 1 -8.73 13.86 -23.97
N GLY A 2 -8.43 13.00 -24.95
CA GLY A 2 -8.57 13.35 -26.37
C GLY A 2 -9.93 12.92 -26.90
N PHE A 3 -10.49 13.66 -27.86
CA PHE A 3 -11.76 13.34 -28.54
C PHE A 3 -11.79 11.92 -29.12
N LEU A 4 -10.63 11.38 -29.50
CA LEU A 4 -10.48 10.02 -30.05
C LEU A 4 -10.63 8.91 -29.00
N ASP A 5 -10.26 9.14 -27.74
CA ASP A 5 -10.42 8.14 -26.66
C ASP A 5 -11.91 7.85 -26.37
N SER A 6 -12.76 8.89 -26.50
CA SER A 6 -14.21 8.76 -26.30
C SER A 6 -14.90 7.94 -27.40
N LEU A 7 -14.33 7.92 -28.61
CA LEU A 7 -14.86 7.16 -29.75
C LEU A 7 -14.38 5.70 -29.77
N ILE A 8 -13.22 5.42 -29.18
CA ILE A 8 -12.62 4.07 -29.15
C ILE A 8 -13.12 3.25 -27.94
N GLY A 9 -13.88 3.86 -27.02
CA GLY A 9 -14.49 3.16 -25.88
C GLY A 9 -13.47 2.60 -24.87
N ARG A 10 -12.20 2.99 -24.98
CA ARG A 10 -11.14 2.59 -24.04
C ARG A 10 -11.05 3.62 -22.94
N THR A 11 -11.79 3.39 -21.87
CA THR A 11 -11.59 4.13 -20.60
C THR A 11 -10.24 3.70 -20.03
N GLN A 12 -9.20 4.53 -20.19
CA GLN A 12 -7.93 4.33 -19.49
C GLN A 12 -8.13 4.63 -18.00
N LEU A 13 -7.77 3.69 -17.13
CA LEU A 13 -7.79 3.90 -15.69
C LEU A 13 -6.74 4.96 -15.32
N PRO A 14 -7.04 5.87 -14.38
CA PRO A 14 -6.05 6.81 -13.88
C PRO A 14 -4.89 6.03 -13.25
N LYS A 15 -3.66 6.44 -13.55
CA LYS A 15 -2.47 5.83 -12.96
C LYS A 15 -2.49 5.99 -11.44
N THR A 16 -2.03 4.95 -10.76
CA THR A 16 -1.77 4.95 -9.31
C THR A 16 -0.84 6.10 -8.94
N GLN A 17 -1.10 6.72 -7.79
CA GLN A 17 -0.33 7.85 -7.25
C GLN A 17 0.20 7.46 -5.87
N GLU A 18 1.14 6.53 -5.86
CA GLU A 18 1.80 5.94 -4.70
C GLU A 18 2.51 6.99 -3.83
N ASP A 19 3.15 7.99 -4.45
CA ASP A 19 3.89 9.03 -3.72
C ASP A 19 2.99 9.87 -2.80
N LYS A 20 1.68 9.92 -3.08
CA LYS A 20 0.73 10.64 -2.21
C LYS A 20 0.61 10.00 -0.84
N ILE A 21 0.97 8.72 -0.69
CA ILE A 21 0.99 8.04 0.61
C ILE A 21 1.94 8.77 1.57
N PHE A 22 3.07 9.31 1.12
CA PHE A 22 4.01 10.03 1.99
C PHE A 22 3.47 11.34 2.56
N ALA A 23 2.46 11.96 1.94
CA ALA A 23 1.85 13.16 2.51
C ALA A 23 1.27 12.91 3.92
N ILE A 24 0.91 11.65 4.24
CA ILE A 24 0.37 11.28 5.55
C ILE A 24 1.38 11.44 6.69
N THR A 25 2.68 11.31 6.43
CA THR A 25 3.71 11.45 7.48
C THR A 25 3.80 12.90 7.97
N THR A 26 3.68 13.86 7.06
CA THR A 26 3.65 15.29 7.39
C THR A 26 2.32 15.68 8.03
N ALA A 27 1.21 15.11 7.54
CA ALA A 27 -0.10 15.31 8.13
C ALA A 27 -0.17 14.78 9.57
N ALA A 28 0.44 13.63 9.86
CA ALA A 28 0.52 13.05 11.19
C ALA A 28 1.13 14.01 12.21
N ILE A 29 2.29 14.61 11.88
CA ILE A 29 2.95 15.61 12.75
C ILE A 29 2.02 16.80 13.03
N THR A 30 1.29 17.25 12.01
CA THR A 30 0.36 18.38 12.15
C THR A 30 -0.83 18.01 13.02
N LEU A 31 -1.39 16.81 12.86
CA LEU A 31 -2.53 16.31 13.64
C LEU A 31 -2.16 16.07 15.11
N GLU A 32 -0.95 15.60 15.37
CA GLU A 32 -0.41 15.46 16.72
C GLU A 32 -0.24 16.84 17.38
N ALA A 33 0.44 17.76 16.69
CA ALA A 33 0.72 19.09 17.22
C ALA A 33 -0.53 19.97 17.41
N ALA A 34 -1.50 19.91 16.50
CA ALA A 34 -2.69 20.76 16.51
C ALA A 34 -3.89 20.13 17.25
N GLY A 35 -3.99 18.81 17.25
CA GLY A 35 -5.17 18.07 17.72
C GLY A 35 -4.89 17.03 18.80
N GLY A 36 -3.62 16.77 19.16
CA GLY A 36 -3.25 15.70 20.10
C GLY A 36 -3.60 14.30 19.58
N LEU A 37 -3.70 14.15 18.26
CA LEU A 37 -4.03 12.88 17.62
C LEU A 37 -2.75 12.13 17.25
N GLU A 38 -2.48 11.05 17.97
CA GLU A 38 -1.36 10.16 17.65
C GLU A 38 -1.76 9.16 16.56
N PRO A 39 -0.90 8.91 15.55
CA PRO A 39 -1.13 7.86 14.58
C PRO A 39 -1.24 6.49 15.26
N CYS A 40 -2.20 5.66 14.88
CA CYS A 40 -2.18 4.30 15.40
C CYS A 40 -1.00 3.53 14.79
N ARG A 41 -0.52 2.58 15.58
CA ARG A 41 0.61 1.68 15.29
C ARG A 41 0.30 0.63 14.22
N ARG A 42 -0.57 0.97 13.25
CA ARG A 42 -1.03 0.07 12.20
C ARG A 42 -1.43 0.82 10.93
N VAL A 43 -0.87 0.38 9.81
CA VAL A 43 -1.22 0.82 8.46
C VAL A 43 -1.51 -0.39 7.59
N GLY A 44 -2.21 -0.21 6.48
CA GLY A 44 -2.42 -1.31 5.55
C GLY A 44 -2.71 -0.87 4.12
N ALA A 45 -2.45 -1.76 3.18
CA ALA A 45 -2.78 -1.60 1.78
C ALA A 45 -3.77 -2.69 1.38
N VAL A 46 -4.76 -2.30 0.58
CA VAL A 46 -5.79 -3.19 0.07
C VAL A 46 -5.64 -3.37 -1.44
N PHE A 47 -5.72 -4.61 -1.86
CA PHE A 47 -5.51 -5.05 -3.23
C PHE A 47 -6.67 -5.92 -3.71
N ARG A 48 -6.96 -5.81 -5.01
CA ARG A 48 -7.84 -6.78 -5.68
C ARG A 48 -7.14 -8.15 -5.74
N ARG A 49 -7.84 -9.22 -5.33
CA ARG A 49 -7.32 -10.58 -5.43
C ARG A 49 -6.90 -10.93 -6.86
N LEU A 50 -5.70 -11.46 -7.00
CA LEU A 50 -5.22 -12.13 -8.20
C LEU A 50 -5.60 -13.60 -8.18
N GLN A 51 -5.67 -14.22 -9.36
CA GLN A 51 -5.77 -15.67 -9.47
C GLN A 51 -4.52 -16.33 -8.85
N PRO A 52 -4.66 -17.48 -8.16
CA PRO A 52 -3.53 -18.16 -7.54
C PRO A 52 -2.50 -18.53 -8.62
N GLY A 53 -1.25 -18.05 -8.48
CA GLY A 53 -0.13 -18.44 -9.34
C GLY A 53 0.84 -17.31 -9.72
N ARG A 54 0.36 -16.06 -9.90
CA ARG A 54 1.23 -14.90 -10.21
C ARG A 54 1.58 -14.05 -8.99
N PHE A 55 0.69 -13.98 -8.01
CA PHE A 55 0.88 -13.16 -6.81
C PHE A 55 1.75 -13.82 -5.75
N THR A 56 1.78 -15.15 -5.68
CA THR A 56 2.50 -15.90 -4.64
C THR A 56 4.01 -15.67 -4.69
N GLN A 57 4.60 -15.52 -5.89
CA GLN A 57 6.04 -15.33 -6.02
C GLN A 57 6.47 -13.87 -5.71
N SER A 58 5.71 -12.89 -6.21
CA SER A 58 5.96 -11.46 -5.92
C SER A 58 5.70 -11.15 -4.43
N ASN A 59 4.68 -11.76 -3.81
CA ASN A 59 4.42 -11.61 -2.38
C ASN A 59 5.52 -12.22 -1.51
N ASP A 60 6.06 -13.39 -1.86
CA ASP A 60 7.17 -14.00 -1.09
C ASP A 60 8.46 -13.17 -1.17
N GLU A 61 8.72 -12.51 -2.29
CA GLU A 61 9.90 -11.65 -2.48
C GLU A 61 9.75 -10.32 -1.74
N LEU A 62 8.55 -9.72 -1.80
CA LEU A 62 8.16 -8.58 -0.99
C LEU A 62 8.24 -8.87 0.51
N HIS A 63 7.68 -9.99 0.95
CA HIS A 63 7.75 -10.43 2.34
C HIS A 63 9.20 -10.59 2.78
N LYS A 64 10.07 -11.20 1.97
CA LYS A 64 11.50 -11.32 2.29
C LYS A 64 12.20 -9.96 2.40
N LEU A 65 11.92 -9.04 1.48
CA LEU A 65 12.49 -7.69 1.52
C LEU A 65 12.07 -6.96 2.79
N LEU A 66 10.79 -7.01 3.11
CA LEU A 66 10.24 -6.35 4.29
C LEU A 66 10.57 -7.08 5.59
N ASP A 67 10.81 -8.39 5.57
CA ASP A 67 11.32 -9.14 6.73
C ASP A 67 12.75 -8.74 7.05
N VAL A 68 13.56 -8.42 6.03
CA VAL A 68 14.92 -7.90 6.24
C VAL A 68 14.87 -6.53 6.89
N GLU A 69 13.96 -5.66 6.47
CA GLU A 69 13.74 -4.35 7.09
C GLU A 69 13.08 -4.46 8.48
N GLY A 70 12.13 -5.38 8.64
CA GLY A 70 11.40 -5.66 9.88
C GLY A 70 12.26 -6.34 10.95
N LYS A 71 13.29 -7.12 10.55
CA LYS A 71 14.29 -7.73 11.47
C LYS A 71 15.17 -6.71 12.19
N ALA A 72 15.18 -5.45 11.75
CA ALA A 72 15.73 -4.35 12.54
C ALA A 72 14.85 -4.00 13.78
N GLY A 73 13.70 -4.67 13.94
CA GLY A 73 12.82 -4.58 15.11
C GLY A 73 11.71 -3.54 15.01
N ALA A 74 11.49 -2.95 13.83
CA ALA A 74 10.64 -1.75 13.69
C ALA A 74 9.14 -2.05 13.46
N PHE A 75 8.80 -3.18 12.81
CA PHE A 75 7.42 -3.51 12.45
C PHE A 75 7.22 -5.01 12.15
N THR A 76 5.96 -5.42 12.12
CA THR A 76 5.44 -6.75 11.80
C THR A 76 4.45 -6.66 10.65
N ILE A 77 4.32 -7.74 9.88
CA ILE A 77 3.50 -7.77 8.67
C ILE A 77 2.51 -8.93 8.76
N GLU A 78 1.26 -8.68 8.41
CA GLU A 78 0.18 -9.65 8.40
C GLU A 78 -0.57 -9.58 7.06
N ASP A 79 -0.68 -10.72 6.39
CA ASP A 79 -1.56 -10.90 5.23
C ASP A 79 -2.95 -11.32 5.70
N SER A 80 -3.98 -10.62 5.23
CA SER A 80 -5.37 -10.96 5.53
C SER A 80 -6.22 -10.92 4.26
N THR A 81 -7.28 -11.74 4.18
CA THR A 81 -8.31 -11.60 3.14
C THR A 81 -9.62 -11.23 3.82
N ASP A 82 -10.29 -10.20 3.30
CA ASP A 82 -11.61 -9.83 3.80
C ASP A 82 -12.75 -10.67 3.20
N GLN A 83 -13.96 -10.46 3.73
CA GLN A 83 -15.18 -11.14 3.30
C GLN A 83 -15.61 -10.83 1.85
N TYR A 84 -15.06 -9.77 1.24
CA TYR A 84 -15.33 -9.37 -0.13
C TYR A 84 -14.29 -9.91 -1.11
N GLY A 85 -13.30 -10.65 -0.60
CA GLY A 85 -12.23 -11.25 -1.40
C GLY A 85 -11.09 -10.28 -1.74
N PHE A 86 -10.99 -9.13 -1.06
CA PHE A 86 -9.80 -8.29 -1.17
C PHE A 86 -8.69 -8.80 -0.26
N GLN A 87 -7.45 -8.63 -0.72
CA GLN A 87 -6.27 -8.94 0.05
C GLN A 87 -5.77 -7.68 0.76
N TRP A 88 -5.34 -7.85 1.99
CA TRP A 88 -4.83 -6.81 2.86
C TRP A 88 -3.43 -7.18 3.29
N LEU A 89 -2.49 -6.26 3.09
CA LEU A 89 -1.19 -6.28 3.73
C LEU A 89 -1.23 -5.28 4.87
N VAL A 90 -1.10 -5.75 6.10
CA VAL A 90 -1.18 -4.90 7.30
C VAL A 90 0.20 -4.85 7.94
N VAL A 91 0.71 -3.64 8.14
CA VAL A 91 1.99 -3.39 8.81
C VAL A 91 1.70 -2.78 10.18
N SER A 92 2.27 -3.37 11.24
CA SER A 92 2.12 -2.88 12.62
C SER A 92 3.49 -2.68 13.28
N GLY A 93 3.73 -1.51 13.86
CA GLY A 93 5.04 -1.10 14.37
C GLY A 93 4.99 0.20 15.16
N GLU A 94 6.09 0.58 15.80
CA GLU A 94 6.15 1.82 16.60
C GLU A 94 6.49 3.05 15.76
N ASP A 95 7.31 2.90 14.73
CA ASP A 95 7.71 3.99 13.85
C ASP A 95 6.73 4.12 12.68
N PHE A 96 5.85 5.13 12.76
CA PHE A 96 4.86 5.41 11.72
C PHE A 96 5.50 5.72 10.36
N GLN A 97 6.61 6.45 10.33
CA GLN A 97 7.28 6.80 9.08
C GLN A 97 7.85 5.56 8.39
N MET A 98 8.45 4.65 9.15
CA MET A 98 8.93 3.37 8.64
C MET A 98 7.78 2.48 8.13
N MET A 99 6.66 2.43 8.84
CA MET A 99 5.48 1.69 8.37
C MET A 99 4.93 2.24 7.05
N VAL A 100 4.88 3.57 6.90
CA VAL A 100 4.46 4.22 5.64
C VAL A 100 5.45 3.94 4.51
N ALA A 101 6.75 3.95 4.80
CA ALA A 101 7.79 3.60 3.83
C ALA A 101 7.69 2.15 3.36
N ALA A 102 7.49 1.21 4.29
CA ALA A 102 7.26 -0.20 3.97
C ALA A 102 6.04 -0.39 3.05
N LEU A 103 4.95 0.34 3.33
CA LEU A 103 3.74 0.30 2.49
C LEU A 103 3.99 0.87 1.09
N HIS A 104 4.77 1.94 0.98
CA HIS A 104 5.14 2.53 -0.29
C HIS A 104 6.04 1.60 -1.10
N ALA A 105 7.03 0.95 -0.48
CA ALA A 105 7.89 -0.04 -1.15
C ALA A 105 7.08 -1.19 -1.76
N VAL A 106 6.06 -1.68 -1.04
CA VAL A 106 5.12 -2.70 -1.54
C VAL A 106 4.35 -2.18 -2.75
N ALA A 107 3.79 -0.96 -2.64
CA ALA A 107 3.05 -0.35 -3.74
C ALA A 107 3.93 -0.17 -4.98
N GLN A 108 5.18 0.28 -4.80
CA GLN A 108 6.14 0.47 -5.88
C GLN A 108 6.49 -0.85 -6.58
N SER A 109 6.81 -1.90 -5.82
CA SER A 109 7.10 -3.22 -6.39
C SER A 109 5.94 -3.76 -7.22
N LEU A 110 4.70 -3.57 -6.75
CA LEU A 110 3.52 -4.00 -7.49
C LEU A 110 3.32 -3.18 -8.77
N ILE A 111 3.64 -1.89 -8.76
CA ILE A 111 3.60 -1.04 -9.95
C ILE A 111 4.66 -1.50 -10.95
N ASP A 112 5.88 -1.77 -10.49
CA ASP A 112 7.01 -2.23 -11.32
C ASP A 112 6.69 -3.60 -11.98
N ASP A 113 6.00 -4.48 -11.26
CA ASP A 113 5.52 -5.77 -11.77
C ASP A 113 4.30 -5.65 -12.72
N GLY A 114 3.78 -4.43 -12.94
CA GLY A 114 2.62 -4.17 -13.81
C GLY A 114 1.27 -4.45 -13.16
N TYR A 115 1.24 -4.59 -11.83
CA TYR A 115 0.05 -4.84 -11.00
C TYR A 115 -0.49 -3.57 -10.32
N GLY A 116 -0.03 -2.38 -10.70
CA GLY A 116 -0.46 -1.11 -10.10
C GLY A 116 -1.98 -0.88 -10.13
N ASP A 117 -2.68 -1.38 -11.15
CA ASP A 117 -4.15 -1.29 -11.27
C ASP A 117 -4.92 -2.09 -10.21
N LEU A 118 -4.22 -2.96 -9.46
CA LEU A 118 -4.81 -3.79 -8.41
C LEU A 118 -4.71 -3.15 -7.03
N LEU A 119 -3.85 -2.13 -6.86
CA LEU A 119 -3.78 -1.36 -5.62
C LEU A 119 -5.00 -0.45 -5.54
N LEU A 120 -5.83 -0.65 -4.51
CA LEU A 120 -7.10 0.07 -4.39
C LEU A 120 -7.00 1.25 -3.44
N ALA A 121 -6.39 1.05 -2.27
CA ALA A 121 -6.24 2.09 -1.26
C ALA A 121 -5.15 1.75 -0.23
N ALA A 122 -4.69 2.79 0.45
CA ALA A 122 -3.97 2.69 1.71
C ALA A 122 -4.88 3.16 2.86
N ALA A 123 -4.87 2.42 3.95
CA ALA A 123 -5.61 2.72 5.17
C ALA A 123 -4.64 2.98 6.31
N PHE A 124 -4.92 4.01 7.08
CA PHE A 124 -4.19 4.41 8.27
C PHE A 124 -5.18 4.43 9.43
N ARG A 125 -4.80 3.84 10.56
CA ARG A 125 -5.63 3.86 11.76
C ARG A 125 -5.13 4.91 12.72
#